data_AF-A0DC74-F1
#
_entry.id   AF-A0DC74-F1
#
_cell.length_a   1.000
_cell.length_b   1.000
_cell.length_c   1.000
_cell.angle_alpha   90.00
_cell.angle_beta   90.00
_cell.angle_gamma   90.00
#
_symmetry.space_group_name_H-M   'P 1'
#
loop_
_entity.id
_entity.type
_entity.pdbx_description
1 polymer ?
#
loop_
_entity_poly.entity_id
_entity_poly.type
_entity_poly.pdbx_seq_one_letter_code
_entity_poly.pdbx_strand_id
1 'polypeptide(L)'
;MERRDEDCKQQGQFNQKDDKCIYISFTISFNVLFGGLFYYYSLNTSNDQCTLLKQTALYFTLYCSCSIILSILTLIGNKTFNVITTIEGLIRMLFLVSFLIAYFYSFQCYHLQSLTLIYLTLHALLFFITCMKSSINKTKQL
;
A
#
# COMPACT_ATOMS: atom_id res chain seq x y z
N MET A 1 8.46 -42.75 16.11
CA MET A 1 8.70 -41.33 16.49
C MET A 1 8.28 -40.48 15.30
N GLU A 2 6.98 -40.46 14.99
CA GLU A 2 6.44 -39.88 13.74
C GLU A 2 5.17 -39.03 13.97
N ARG A 3 4.68 -38.90 15.21
CA ARG A 3 3.45 -38.13 15.50
C ARG A 3 3.67 -36.66 15.85
N ARG A 4 4.91 -36.20 16.09
CA ARG A 4 5.16 -34.80 16.50
C ARG A 4 5.35 -33.81 15.34
N ASP A 5 5.58 -34.30 14.12
CA ASP A 5 5.77 -33.42 12.95
C ASP A 5 4.45 -32.98 12.31
N GLU A 6 3.34 -33.64 12.61
CA GLU A 6 2.00 -33.22 12.16
C GLU A 6 1.40 -32.12 13.04
N ASP A 7 1.68 -32.14 14.35
CA ASP A 7 1.21 -31.11 15.28
C ASP A 7 1.87 -29.74 15.02
N CYS A 8 3.10 -29.73 14.50
CA CYS A 8 3.80 -28.50 14.10
C CYS A 8 3.23 -27.87 12.81
N LYS A 9 2.43 -28.59 12.01
CA LYS A 9 1.80 -28.04 10.79
C LYS A 9 0.46 -27.36 11.06
N GLN A 10 -0.18 -27.63 12.19
CA GLN A 10 -1.53 -27.11 12.48
C GLN A 10 -1.54 -25.75 13.18
N GLN A 11 -0.43 -25.29 13.77
CA GLN A 11 -0.41 -24.06 14.57
C GLN A 11 -0.21 -22.75 13.77
N GLY A 12 -0.26 -22.81 12.43
CA GLY A 12 -0.03 -21.65 11.55
C GLY A 12 -0.96 -21.53 10.35
N GLN A 13 -1.98 -22.38 10.23
CA GLN A 13 -3.02 -22.24 9.20
C GLN A 13 -4.14 -21.32 9.71
N PHE A 14 -3.83 -20.05 9.99
CA PHE A 14 -4.87 -19.04 9.80
C PHE A 14 -5.36 -19.16 8.35
N ASN A 15 -6.68 -19.15 8.16
CA ASN A 15 -7.31 -19.38 6.86
C ASN A 15 -6.67 -18.48 5.79
N GLN A 16 -5.78 -19.03 4.97
CA GLN A 16 -5.08 -18.28 3.92
C GLN A 16 -6.04 -17.57 2.95
N LYS A 17 -7.31 -17.99 2.88
CA LYS A 17 -8.35 -17.31 2.12
C LYS A 17 -8.90 -16.07 2.85
N ASP A 18 -9.09 -16.15 4.16
CA ASP A 18 -9.62 -15.04 4.96
C ASP A 18 -8.59 -13.91 5.04
N ASP A 19 -7.31 -14.24 5.21
CA ASP A 19 -6.20 -13.27 5.21
C ASP A 19 -6.06 -12.55 3.86
N LYS A 20 -6.23 -13.27 2.75
CA LYS A 20 -6.23 -12.69 1.40
C LYS A 20 -7.40 -11.73 1.20
N CYS A 21 -8.60 -12.11 1.66
CA CYS A 21 -9.79 -11.27 1.55
C CYS A 21 -9.60 -9.98 2.36
N ILE A 22 -9.14 -10.08 3.61
CA ILE A 22 -8.84 -8.93 4.48
C ILE A 22 -7.80 -8.01 3.83
N TYR A 23 -6.72 -8.58 3.29
CA TYR A 23 -5.69 -7.81 2.59
C TYR A 23 -6.24 -7.04 1.38
N ILE A 24 -7.05 -7.71 0.55
CA ILE A 24 -7.65 -7.08 -0.64
C ILE A 24 -8.62 -5.99 -0.23
N SER A 25 -9.50 -6.24 0.75
CA SER A 25 -10.45 -5.25 1.25
C SER A 25 -9.71 -4.01 1.79
N PHE A 26 -8.67 -4.21 2.61
CA PHE A 26 -7.83 -3.12 3.09
C PHE A 26 -7.18 -2.35 1.93
N THR A 27 -6.64 -3.05 0.93
CA THR A 27 -6.02 -2.45 -0.25
C THR A 27 -7.00 -1.58 -1.03
N ILE A 28 -8.23 -2.05 -1.25
CA ILE A 28 -9.30 -1.30 -1.92
C ILE A 28 -9.64 -0.05 -1.10
N SER A 29 -9.96 -0.20 0.18
CA SER A 29 -10.33 0.93 1.05
C SER A 29 -9.24 2.00 1.10
N PHE A 30 -7.98 1.57 1.18
CA PHE A 30 -6.82 2.46 1.19
C PHE A 30 -6.69 3.24 -0.12
N ASN A 31 -6.79 2.56 -1.26
CA ASN A 31 -6.71 3.19 -2.58
C ASN A 31 -7.87 4.16 -2.84
N VAL A 32 -9.09 3.82 -2.41
CA VAL A 32 -10.25 4.72 -2.53
C VAL A 32 -10.02 5.99 -1.71
N LEU A 33 -9.59 5.85 -0.46
CA LEU A 33 -9.37 6.99 0.44
C LEU A 33 -8.28 7.92 -0.09
N PHE A 34 -7.06 7.39 -0.29
CA PHE A 34 -5.94 8.24 -0.70
C PHE A 34 -6.07 8.70 -2.15
N GLY A 35 -6.52 7.85 -3.07
CA GLY A 35 -6.79 8.24 -4.45
C GLY A 35 -7.81 9.37 -4.53
N GLY A 36 -8.93 9.27 -3.79
CA GLY A 36 -9.95 10.31 -3.74
C GLY A 36 -9.44 11.63 -3.15
N LEU A 37 -8.70 11.58 -2.04
CA LEU A 37 -8.14 12.77 -1.41
C LEU A 37 -7.08 13.44 -2.30
N PHE A 38 -6.16 12.67 -2.89
CA PHE A 38 -5.15 13.21 -3.80
C PHE A 38 -5.78 13.83 -5.04
N TYR A 39 -6.80 13.19 -5.62
CA TYR A 39 -7.57 13.76 -6.71
C TYR A 39 -8.20 15.11 -6.33
N TYR A 40 -8.95 15.13 -5.22
CA TYR A 40 -9.65 16.32 -4.74
C TYR A 40 -8.68 17.49 -4.50
N TYR A 41 -7.61 17.27 -3.75
CA TYR A 41 -6.65 18.34 -3.44
C TYR A 41 -5.81 18.74 -4.65
N SER A 42 -5.52 17.82 -5.58
CA SER A 42 -4.80 18.16 -6.81
C SER A 42 -5.58 19.13 -7.71
N LEU A 43 -6.91 18.97 -7.79
CA LEU A 43 -7.77 19.86 -8.58
C LEU A 43 -8.03 21.20 -7.90
N ASN A 44 -8.14 21.21 -6.57
CA ASN A 44 -8.45 22.41 -5.79
C ASN A 44 -7.21 23.23 -5.37
N THR A 45 -6.00 22.75 -5.65
CA THR A 45 -4.77 23.53 -5.42
C THR A 45 -4.49 24.43 -6.63
N SER A 46 -4.68 25.75 -6.45
CA SER A 46 -4.45 26.78 -7.48
C SER A 46 -2.99 27.24 -7.60
N ASN A 47 -2.10 26.78 -6.74
CA ASN A 47 -0.70 27.21 -6.76
C ASN A 47 0.10 26.48 -7.86
N ASP A 48 0.60 27.23 -8.83
CA ASP A 48 1.38 26.73 -9.98
C ASP A 48 2.73 26.12 -9.56
N GLN A 49 3.28 26.54 -8.41
CA GLN A 49 4.49 25.94 -7.86
C GLN A 49 4.27 24.48 -7.39
N CYS A 50 3.02 24.05 -7.27
CA CYS A 50 2.65 22.69 -6.91
C CYS A 50 2.53 21.73 -8.10
N THR A 51 2.92 22.15 -9.31
CA THR A 51 2.70 21.39 -10.55
C THR A 51 3.22 19.96 -10.46
N LEU A 52 4.44 19.77 -9.94
CA LEU A 52 5.03 18.43 -9.79
C LEU A 52 4.20 17.54 -8.85
N LEU A 53 3.83 18.06 -7.67
CA LEU A 53 3.03 17.32 -6.69
C LEU A 53 1.60 17.04 -7.17
N LYS A 54 1.00 17.98 -7.91
CA LYS A 54 -0.32 17.82 -8.55
C LYS A 54 -0.27 16.70 -9.59
N GLN A 55 0.76 16.68 -10.45
CA GLN A 55 0.92 15.64 -11.46
C GLN A 55 1.13 14.27 -10.80
N THR A 56 2.01 14.18 -9.79
CA THR A 56 2.22 12.91 -9.05
C THR A 56 0.91 12.43 -8.41
N ALA A 57 0.14 13.33 -7.78
CA ALA A 57 -1.17 13.01 -7.20
C ALA A 57 -2.19 12.50 -8.22
N LEU A 58 -2.23 13.08 -9.43
CA LEU A 58 -3.11 12.63 -10.52
C LEU A 58 -2.70 11.25 -11.06
N TYR A 59 -1.41 11.02 -11.31
CA TYR A 59 -0.92 9.70 -11.73
C TYR A 59 -1.16 8.64 -10.66
N PHE A 60 -0.98 9.00 -9.38
CA PHE A 60 -1.29 8.12 -8.26
C PHE A 60 -2.78 7.79 -8.18
N THR A 61 -3.65 8.77 -8.42
CA THR A 61 -5.11 8.55 -8.48
C THR A 61 -5.46 7.54 -9.58
N LEU A 62 -4.89 7.69 -10.78
CA LEU A 62 -5.10 6.74 -11.88
C LEU A 62 -4.62 5.34 -11.50
N TYR A 63 -3.44 5.24 -10.88
CA TYR A 63 -2.93 4.00 -10.34
C TYR A 63 -3.87 3.36 -9.31
N CYS A 64 -4.39 4.13 -8.36
CA CYS A 64 -5.35 3.63 -7.36
C CYS A 64 -6.60 3.04 -8.01
N SER A 65 -7.14 3.69 -9.05
CA SER A 65 -8.27 3.18 -9.81
C SER A 65 -7.94 1.84 -10.50
N CYS A 66 -6.79 1.74 -11.16
CA CYS A 66 -6.33 0.48 -11.77
C CYS A 66 -6.11 -0.62 -10.72
N SER A 67 -5.52 -0.28 -9.57
CA SER A 67 -5.24 -1.19 -8.47
C SER A 67 -6.52 -1.75 -7.84
N ILE A 68 -7.58 -0.94 -7.73
CA ILE A 68 -8.90 -1.40 -7.27
C ILE A 68 -9.49 -2.44 -8.23
N ILE A 69 -9.44 -2.17 -9.54
CA ILE A 69 -9.94 -3.11 -10.57
C ILE A 69 -9.17 -4.43 -10.50
N LEU A 70 -7.83 -4.37 -10.44
CA LEU A 70 -6.98 -5.54 -10.31
C LEU A 70 -7.26 -6.32 -9.02
N SER A 71 -7.44 -5.63 -7.90
CA SER A 71 -7.79 -6.22 -6.61
C SER A 71 -9.10 -7.01 -6.67
N ILE A 72 -10.13 -6.45 -7.33
CA ILE A 72 -11.42 -7.14 -7.53
C ILE A 72 -11.26 -8.36 -8.45
N LEU A 73 -10.53 -8.24 -9.55
CA LEU A 73 -10.26 -9.37 -10.46
C LEU A 73 -9.51 -10.51 -9.74
N THR A 74 -8.61 -10.15 -8.82
CA THR A 74 -7.81 -11.12 -8.06
C THR A 74 -8.67 -11.90 -7.05
N LEU A 75 -9.74 -11.31 -6.52
CA LEU A 75 -10.73 -12.05 -5.71
C LEU A 75 -11.42 -13.16 -6.51
N ILE A 76 -11.65 -12.93 -7.80
CA ILE A 76 -12.31 -13.88 -8.71
C ILE A 76 -11.30 -14.94 -9.20
N GLY A 77 -10.06 -14.52 -9.50
CA GLY A 77 -8.99 -15.36 -10.04
C GLY A 77 -7.89 -15.70 -9.03
N ASN A 78 -8.09 -16.72 -8.20
CA ASN A 78 -7.22 -17.08 -7.06
C ASN A 78 -5.76 -17.50 -7.42
N LYS A 79 -5.43 -17.71 -8.72
CA LYS A 79 -4.12 -18.25 -9.16
C LYS A 79 -3.02 -17.19 -9.34
N THR A 80 -3.36 -15.90 -9.37
CA THR A 80 -2.40 -14.82 -9.71
C THR A 80 -2.09 -13.88 -8.55
N PHE A 81 -2.65 -14.13 -7.36
CA PHE A 81 -2.57 -13.23 -6.19
C PHE A 81 -1.15 -12.77 -5.88
N ASN A 82 -0.20 -13.70 -5.66
CA ASN A 82 1.16 -13.36 -5.24
C ASN A 82 1.92 -12.48 -6.26
N VAL A 83 1.70 -12.72 -7.56
CA VAL A 83 2.36 -11.95 -8.63
C VAL A 83 1.79 -10.54 -8.67
N ILE A 84 0.46 -10.42 -8.64
CA ILE A 84 -0.23 -9.11 -8.66
C ILE A 84 0.16 -8.29 -7.43
N THR A 85 0.14 -8.88 -6.24
CA THR A 85 0.52 -8.17 -5.01
C THR A 85 1.98 -7.71 -5.02
N THR A 86 2.88 -8.50 -5.61
CA THR A 86 4.30 -8.11 -5.73
C THR A 86 4.47 -6.93 -6.69
N ILE A 87 3.80 -6.97 -7.85
CA ILE A 87 3.84 -5.88 -8.83
C ILE A 87 3.23 -4.61 -8.24
N GLU A 88 2.08 -4.70 -7.55
CA GLU A 88 1.48 -3.55 -6.87
C GLU A 88 2.41 -2.95 -5.83
N GLY A 89 3.12 -3.79 -5.05
CA GLY A 89 4.11 -3.34 -4.09
C GLY A 89 5.24 -2.54 -4.74
N LEU A 90 5.77 -3.02 -5.87
CA LEU A 90 6.80 -2.32 -6.63
C LEU A 90 6.31 -0.96 -7.16
N ILE A 91 5.10 -0.91 -7.73
CA ILE A 91 4.52 0.34 -8.25
C ILE A 91 4.28 1.34 -7.10
N ARG A 92 3.77 0.89 -5.95
CA ARG A 92 3.61 1.75 -4.76
C ARG A 92 4.93 2.32 -4.27
N MET A 93 6.01 1.53 -4.31
CA MET A 93 7.35 2.01 -3.96
C MET A 93 7.83 3.11 -4.93
N LEU A 94 7.56 2.98 -6.23
CA LEU A 94 7.88 4.02 -7.21
C LEU A 94 7.12 5.32 -6.89
N PHE A 95 5.81 5.23 -6.62
CA PHE A 95 5.02 6.40 -6.22
C PHE A 95 5.51 7.00 -4.91
N LEU A 96 5.94 6.20 -3.95
CA LEU A 96 6.49 6.67 -2.68
C LEU A 96 7.76 7.49 -2.90
N VAL A 97 8.66 7.04 -3.79
CA VAL A 97 9.84 7.81 -4.20
C VAL A 97 9.44 9.08 -4.95
N SER A 98 8.48 9.02 -5.89
CA SER A 98 8.00 10.20 -6.60
C SER A 98 7.38 11.25 -5.67
N PHE A 99 6.59 10.83 -4.68
CA PHE A 99 6.02 11.72 -3.67
C PHE A 99 7.09 12.33 -2.76
N LEU A 100 8.12 11.57 -2.37
CA LEU A 100 9.26 12.11 -1.62
C LEU A 100 9.98 13.21 -2.40
N ILE A 101 10.30 12.97 -3.67
CA ILE A 101 10.95 13.97 -4.52
C ILE A 101 10.02 15.19 -4.65
N ALA A 102 8.76 14.99 -5.03
CA ALA A 102 7.80 16.08 -5.22
C ALA A 102 7.57 16.89 -3.93
N TYR A 103 7.61 16.24 -2.76
CA TYR A 103 7.46 16.88 -1.45
C TYR A 103 8.56 17.91 -1.18
N PHE A 104 9.84 17.60 -1.44
CA PHE A 104 10.96 18.53 -1.22
C PHE A 104 10.89 19.79 -2.08
N TYR A 105 10.21 19.74 -3.23
CA TYR A 105 10.06 20.90 -4.12
C TYR A 105 8.76 21.67 -3.90
N SER A 106 7.87 21.22 -3.01
CA SER A 106 6.47 21.67 -2.96
C SER A 106 6.02 22.13 -1.56
N PHE A 107 6.90 22.79 -0.80
CA PHE A 107 6.62 23.28 0.57
C PHE A 107 5.50 24.33 0.66
N GLN A 108 5.05 24.90 -0.46
CA GLN A 108 4.00 25.94 -0.50
C GLN A 108 2.60 25.37 -0.84
N CYS A 109 2.45 24.04 -0.83
CA CYS A 109 1.23 23.34 -1.26
C CYS A 109 0.33 22.92 -0.10
N TYR A 110 0.54 23.48 1.10
CA TYR A 110 -0.22 23.35 2.34
C TYR A 110 -0.98 22.02 2.52
N HIS A 111 -2.23 21.93 2.00
CA HIS A 111 -3.06 20.74 2.14
C HIS A 111 -2.55 19.52 1.36
N LEU A 112 -2.13 19.71 0.11
CA LEU A 112 -1.59 18.63 -0.73
C LEU A 112 -0.26 18.12 -0.18
N GLN A 113 0.56 19.03 0.36
CA GLN A 113 1.79 18.67 1.05
C GLN A 113 1.51 17.90 2.36
N SER A 114 0.57 18.38 3.17
CA SER A 114 0.19 17.71 4.43
C SER A 114 -0.36 16.31 4.19
N LEU A 115 -1.19 16.14 3.16
CA LEU A 115 -1.69 14.83 2.74
C LEU A 115 -0.55 13.91 2.29
N THR A 116 0.41 14.44 1.53
CA THR A 116 1.61 13.69 1.10
C THR A 116 2.42 13.23 2.31
N LEU A 117 2.61 14.09 3.31
CA LEU A 117 3.31 13.73 4.54
C LEU A 117 2.58 12.63 5.32
N ILE A 118 1.26 12.75 5.49
CA ILE A 118 0.43 11.73 6.16
C ILE A 118 0.57 10.38 5.45
N TYR A 119 0.49 10.37 4.12
CA TYR A 119 0.67 9.17 3.31
C TYR A 119 2.05 8.53 3.52
N LEU A 120 3.13 9.32 3.48
CA LEU A 120 4.50 8.85 3.69
C LEU A 120 4.71 8.30 5.10
N THR A 121 4.26 9.01 6.14
CA THR A 121 4.39 8.57 7.54
C THR A 121 3.63 7.28 7.78
N LEU A 122 2.41 7.16 7.26
CA LEU A 122 1.61 5.96 7.44
C LEU A 122 2.23 4.76 6.72
N HIS A 123 2.82 4.95 5.55
CA HIS A 123 3.58 3.89 4.89
C HIS A 123 4.84 3.49 5.67
N ALA A 124 5.59 4.45 6.22
CA ALA A 124 6.75 4.16 7.06
C ALA A 124 6.37 3.37 8.33
N LEU A 125 5.24 3.71 8.96
CA LEU A 125 4.71 2.98 10.11
C LEU A 125 4.33 1.53 9.75
N LEU A 126 3.60 1.34 8.65
CA LEU A 126 3.24 -0.01 8.18
C LEU A 126 4.49 -0.85 7.86
N PHE A 127 5.50 -0.24 7.25
CA PHE A 127 6.78 -0.90 6.99
C PHE A 127 7.48 -1.31 8.30
N PHE A 128 7.59 -0.39 9.26
CA PHE A 128 8.21 -0.66 10.55
C PHE A 128 7.50 -1.80 11.32
N ILE A 129 6.18 -1.78 11.36
CA ILE A 129 5.37 -2.85 11.97
C ILE A 129 5.65 -4.20 11.29
N THR A 130 5.74 -4.22 9.96
CA THR A 130 6.02 -5.44 9.19
C THR A 130 7.44 -5.97 9.47
N CYS A 131 8.44 -5.07 9.54
CA CYS A 131 9.81 -5.43 9.90
C CYS A 131 9.92 -5.99 11.32
N MET A 132 9.25 -5.37 12.30
CA MET A 132 9.22 -5.85 13.68
C MET A 132 8.59 -7.24 13.79
N LYS A 133 7.47 -7.48 13.09
CA LYS A 133 6.82 -8.79 13.05
C LYS A 133 7.71 -9.87 12.43
N SER A 134 8.48 -9.52 11.40
CA SER A 134 9.46 -10.43 10.77
C SER A 134 10.61 -10.80 11.71
N SER A 135 11.14 -9.81 12.46
CA SER A 135 12.22 -10.04 13.43
C SER A 135 11.80 -10.98 14.55
N ILE A 136 10.62 -10.76 15.15
CA ILE A 136 10.07 -11.61 16.22
C ILE A 136 9.89 -13.06 15.76
N ASN A 137 9.43 -13.28 14.53
CA ASN A 137 9.27 -14.64 14.00
C ASN A 137 10.61 -15.35 13.77
N LYS A 138 11.67 -14.62 13.40
CA LYS A 138 13.02 -15.19 13.31
C LYS A 138 13.59 -15.58 14.68
N THR A 139 13.30 -14.80 15.73
CA THR A 139 13.77 -15.10 17.09
C THR A 139 13.10 -16.32 17.71
N LYS A 140 11.87 -16.67 17.28
CA LYS A 140 11.16 -17.87 17.77
C LYS A 140 11.55 -19.17 17.04
N GLN A 141 12.33 -19.08 15.96
CA GLN A 141 12.79 -20.24 15.18
C GLN A 141 14.25 -20.66 15.50
N LEU A 142 14.91 -19.93 16.40
CA LEU A 142 16.21 -20.24 16.99
C LEU A 142 16.01 -20.75 18.42
#